data_AF-A0A1I0IV16-F1
#
_entry.id   AF-A0A1I0IV16-F1
#
_cell.length_a   1.000
_cell.length_b   1.000
_cell.length_c   1.000
_cell.angle_alpha   90.00
_cell.angle_beta   90.00
_cell.angle_gamma   90.00
#
_symmetry.space_group_name_H-M   'P 1'
#
loop_
_entity.id
_entity.type
_entity.pdbx_description
1 polymer ?
#
loop_
_entity_poly.entity_id
_entity_poly.type
_entity_poly.pdbx_seq_one_letter_code
_entity_poly.pdbx_strand_id
1 'polypeptide(L)' 'MTANPILLQKKYARIIEQFSKKESLSLDAALNFFYHSTIYRLISEGVSDLHCMSDEYLTEELISEYKEN' A
#
# COMPACT_ATOMS: atom_id res chain seq x y z
N MET A 1 10.40 -13.20 -2.94
CA MET A 1 11.02 -13.44 -1.60
C MET A 1 10.14 -12.84 -0.51
N THR A 2 10.25 -13.26 0.76
CA THR A 2 9.48 -12.64 1.86
C THR A 2 10.30 -11.59 2.60
N ALA A 3 9.81 -10.35 2.62
CA ALA A 3 10.44 -9.26 3.38
C ALA A 3 10.42 -9.54 4.89
N ASN A 4 11.32 -8.89 5.65
CA ASN A 4 11.24 -8.92 7.11
C ASN A 4 9.87 -8.36 7.57
N PRO A 5 9.10 -9.10 8.39
CA PRO A 5 7.74 -8.71 8.75
C PRO A 5 7.64 -7.32 9.39
N ILE A 6 8.62 -6.94 10.23
CA ILE A 6 8.62 -5.62 10.91
C ILE A 6 8.84 -4.49 9.90
N LEU A 7 9.75 -4.69 8.95
CA LEU A 7 10.02 -3.71 7.90
C LEU A 7 8.82 -3.55 6.97
N LEU A 8 8.13 -4.66 6.69
CA LEU A 8 6.93 -4.68 5.85
C LEU A 8 5.78 -3.90 6.50
N GLN A 9 5.54 -4.11 7.79
CA GLN A 9 4.52 -3.33 8.53
C GLN A 9 4.84 -1.83 8.54
N LYS A 10 6.11 -1.44 8.74
CA LYS A 10 6.53 -0.02 8.63
C LYS A 10 6.35 0.55 7.23
N LYS A 11 6.52 -0.28 6.20
CA LYS A 11 6.26 0.10 4.81
C LYS A 11 4.77 0.35 4.57
N TYR A 12 3.90 -0.53 5.05
CA TYR A 12 2.45 -0.34 4.97
C TYR A 12 2.02 0.98 5.62
N ALA A 13 2.49 1.26 6.83
CA ALA A 13 2.17 2.51 7.52
C ALA A 13 2.53 3.76 6.68
N ARG A 14 3.68 3.75 5.99
CA ARG A 14 4.10 4.85 5.11
C ARG A 14 3.20 4.98 3.87
N ILE A 15 2.86 3.87 3.23
CA ILE A 15 1.97 3.86 2.05
C ILE A 15 0.58 4.39 2.43
N ILE A 16 0.00 3.91 3.53
CA ILE A 16 -1.32 4.34 4.02
C ILE A 16 -1.32 5.85 4.33
N GLU A 17 -0.27 6.35 4.98
CA GLU A 17 -0.15 7.77 5.29
C GLU A 17 -0.05 8.63 4.01
N GLN A 18 0.76 8.21 3.04
CA GLN A 18 0.90 8.91 1.76
C GLN A 18 -0.40 8.88 0.95
N PHE A 19 -1.08 7.73 0.92
CA PHE A 19 -2.36 7.54 0.25
C PHE A 19 -3.44 8.45 0.83
N SER A 20 -3.58 8.47 2.15
CA SER A 20 -4.50 9.36 2.86
C SER A 20 -4.27 10.83 2.51
N LYS A 21 -3.01 11.28 2.45
CA LYS A 21 -2.65 12.66 2.09
C LYS A 21 -2.98 12.98 0.62
N LYS A 22 -2.64 12.08 -0.32
CA LYS A 22 -2.82 12.31 -1.76
C LYS A 22 -4.29 12.38 -2.17
N GLU A 23 -5.13 11.50 -1.63
CA GLU A 23 -6.55 11.43 -1.97
C GLU A 23 -7.45 12.17 -0.97
N SER A 24 -6.87 12.92 -0.02
CA SER A 24 -7.60 13.66 1.02
C SER A 24 -8.59 12.78 1.83
N LEU A 25 -8.19 11.53 2.10
CA LEU A 25 -8.97 10.57 2.88
C LEU A 25 -8.61 10.64 4.36
N SER A 26 -9.53 10.26 5.24
CA SER A 26 -9.18 9.98 6.63
C SER A 26 -8.21 8.80 6.70
N LEU A 27 -7.36 8.75 7.74
CA LEU A 27 -6.47 7.60 7.95
C LEU A 27 -7.25 6.29 8.08
N ASP A 28 -8.43 6.32 8.68
CA ASP A 28 -9.31 5.15 8.82
C ASP A 28 -9.81 4.65 7.45
N ALA A 29 -10.26 5.55 6.58
CA ALA A 29 -10.69 5.19 5.23
C ALA A 29 -9.54 4.65 4.38
N ALA A 30 -8.36 5.29 4.46
CA ALA A 30 -7.16 4.86 3.78
C ALA A 30 -6.69 3.47 4.25
N LEU A 31 -6.71 3.24 5.57
CA LEU A 31 -6.38 1.95 6.19
C LEU A 31 -7.33 0.85 5.74
N ASN A 32 -8.64 1.12 5.78
CA ASN A 32 -9.67 0.19 5.38
C ASN A 32 -9.50 -0.20 3.91
N PHE A 33 -9.33 0.77 3.01
CA PHE A 33 -9.12 0.48 1.60
C PHE A 33 -7.83 -0.31 1.36
N PHE A 34 -6.72 0.10 1.98
CA PHE A 34 -5.43 -0.55 1.82
C PHE A 34 -5.50 -2.07 2.10
N TYR A 35 -6.11 -2.49 3.21
CA TYR A 35 -6.18 -3.92 3.55
C TYR A 35 -7.13 -4.75 2.66
N HIS A 36 -8.00 -4.11 1.88
CA HIS A 36 -8.84 -4.77 0.89
C HIS A 36 -8.29 -4.65 -0.54
N SER A 37 -7.18 -3.91 -0.72
CA SER A 37 -6.57 -3.69 -2.03
C SER A 37 -5.81 -4.90 -2.55
N THR A 38 -5.78 -5.01 -3.86
CA THR A 38 -4.95 -5.93 -4.63
C THR A 38 -3.47 -5.63 -4.36
N ILE A 39 -3.09 -4.35 -4.26
CA ILE A 39 -1.72 -3.94 -3.93
C ILE A 39 -1.25 -4.54 -2.59
N TYR A 40 -2.05 -4.47 -1.54
CA TYR A 40 -1.71 -5.11 -0.26
C TYR A 40 -1.49 -6.61 -0.43
N ARG A 41 -2.41 -7.31 -1.09
CA ARG A 41 -2.30 -8.76 -1.34
C ARG A 41 -0.98 -9.08 -2.06
N LEU A 42 -0.68 -8.40 -3.16
CA LEU A 42 0.52 -8.66 -3.96
C LEU A 42 1.81 -8.39 -3.16
N ILE A 43 1.87 -7.30 -2.40
CA ILE A 43 3.02 -7.01 -1.53
C ILE A 43 3.17 -8.09 -0.45
N SER A 44 2.06 -8.51 0.18
CA SER A 44 2.06 -9.50 1.28
C SER A 44 2.49 -10.90 0.82
N GLU A 45 2.11 -11.28 -0.41
CA GLU A 45 2.47 -12.55 -1.04
C GLU A 45 3.88 -12.50 -1.67
N GLY A 46 4.52 -11.32 -1.70
CA GLY A 46 5.84 -11.12 -2.28
C GLY A 46 5.86 -11.26 -3.81
N VAL A 47 4.73 -11.00 -4.46
CA VAL A 47 4.59 -11.09 -5.92
C VAL A 47 5.41 -9.99 -6.60
N SER A 48 6.18 -10.37 -7.63
CA SER A 48 7.01 -9.47 -8.43
C SER A 48 7.97 -8.59 -7.62
N ASP A 49 8.31 -9.03 -6.39
CA ASP A 49 9.11 -8.27 -5.43
C ASP A 49 8.62 -6.82 -5.23
N LEU A 50 7.30 -6.59 -5.28
CA LEU A 50 6.70 -5.26 -5.09
C LEU A 50 7.06 -4.64 -3.73
N HIS A 51 7.34 -5.45 -2.71
CA HIS A 51 7.82 -4.99 -1.41
C HIS A 51 9.16 -4.21 -1.50
N CYS A 52 9.94 -4.39 -2.56
CA CYS A 52 11.19 -3.67 -2.84
C CYS A 52 10.97 -2.32 -3.56
N MET A 53 9.79 -2.09 -4.14
CA MET A 53 9.50 -0.84 -4.84
C MET A 53 9.36 0.33 -3.87
N SER A 54 9.48 1.57 -4.37
CA SER A 54 9.39 2.77 -3.53
C SER A 54 7.99 2.92 -2.91
N ASP A 55 7.91 3.62 -1.78
CA ASP A 55 6.62 3.88 -1.13
C ASP A 55 5.71 4.74 -2.04
N GLU A 56 6.31 5.68 -2.77
CA GLU A 56 5.60 6.54 -3.72
C GLU A 56 4.99 5.74 -4.87
N TYR A 57 5.77 4.84 -5.49
CA TYR A 57 5.28 4.00 -6.59
C TYR A 57 4.06 3.17 -6.15
N LEU A 58 4.17 2.47 -5.02
CA LEU A 58 3.09 1.64 -4.50
C LEU A 58 1.87 2.45 -4.08
N THR A 59 2.07 3.70 -3.66
CA THR A 59 0.97 4.62 -3.37
C THR A 59 0.24 5.02 -4.65
N GLU A 60 0.95 5.30 -5.75
CA GLU A 60 0.31 5.62 -7.05
C GLU A 60 -0.46 4.43 -7.63
N GLU A 61 0.08 3.22 -7.51
CA GLU A 61 -0.63 2.00 -7.91
C GLU A 61 -1.91 1.80 -7.06
N LEU A 62 -1.83 2.04 -5.75
CA LEU A 62 -2.99 1.97 -4.86
C LEU A 62 -4.04 3.05 -5.19
N ILE A 63 -3.61 4.26 -5.56
CA ILE A 63 -4.50 5.33 -6.03
C ILE A 63 -5.17 4.94 -7.34
N SER A 64 -4.43 4.32 -8.25
CA SER A 64 -4.99 3.84 -9.53
C SER A 64 -6.07 2.81 -9.26
N GLU A 65 -5.79 1.81 -8.41
CA GLU A 65 -6.78 0.82 -7.98
C GLU A 65 -8.01 1.45 -7.29
N TYR A 66 -7.81 2.49 -6.48
CA TYR A 66 -8.91 3.21 -5.82
C TYR A 66 -9.82 3.95 -6.80
N LYS A 67 -9.27 4.48 -7.90
CA LYS A 67 -10.02 5.25 -8.92
C LYS A 67 -10.69 4.36 -9.98
N GLU A 68 -10.21 3.13 -10.14
CA GLU A 68 -10.78 2.14 -11.05
C GLU A 68 -11.98 1.37 -10.46
N ASN A 69 -12.15 1.43 -9.13
CA ASN A 69 -13.30 0.87 -8.39
C ASN A 69 -14.42 1.90 -8.18
#